data_AF-A0A3D4WC96-F1
#
_entry.id   AF-A0A3D4WC96-F1
#
_cell.length_a   1.000
_cell.length_b   1.000
_cell.length_c   1.000
_cell.angle_alpha   90.00
_cell.angle_beta   90.00
_cell.angle_gamma   90.00
#
_symmetry.space_group_name_H-M   'P 1'
#
loop_
_entity.id
_entity.type
_entity.pdbx_description
1 polymer ?
#
loop_
_entity_poly.entity_id
_entity_poly.type
_entity_poly.pdbx_seq_one_letter_code
_entity_poly.pdbx_strand_id
1 'polypeptide(L)' 'EHVITRTAEASKEGRRQNLAGKYHISLLFGDNLNDFAEDFEGLAVKPRMEAVDHASAEFGRRFIVLPNAMYGDWENALY' A
#
# COMPACT_ATOMS: atom_id res chain seq x y z
N GLU A 1 21.68 -2.66 -0.39
CA GLU A 1 20.91 -1.94 0.64
C GLU A 1 19.53 -2.59 0.71
N HIS A 2 19.11 -3.10 1.87
CA HIS A 2 17.88 -3.90 2.00
C HIS A 2 16.80 -3.23 2.85
N VAL A 3 17.15 -2.13 3.53
CA VAL A 3 16.26 -1.39 4.41
C VAL A 3 16.13 0.02 3.85
N ILE A 4 14.92 0.39 3.42
CA ILE A 4 14.64 1.68 2.78
C ILE A 4 13.58 2.40 3.59
N THR A 5 14.02 3.32 4.44
CA THR A 5 13.16 4.06 5.36
C THR A 5 12.55 5.29 4.69
N ARG A 6 11.58 5.90 5.38
CA ARG A 6 10.97 7.16 4.95
C ARG A 6 12.02 8.28 4.93
N THR A 7 11.99 9.11 3.90
CA THR A 7 12.74 10.37 3.84
C THR A 7 11.77 11.56 3.94
N ALA A 8 11.47 12.24 2.83
CA ALA A 8 10.60 13.42 2.79
C ALA A 8 9.11 13.06 2.67
N GLU A 9 8.78 11.98 1.95
CA GLU A 9 7.40 11.63 1.60
C GLU A 9 6.91 10.43 2.40
N ALA A 10 5.66 10.48 2.86
CA ALA A 10 5.02 9.34 3.52
C ALA A 10 4.77 8.18 2.54
N SER A 11 4.47 8.51 1.28
CA SER A 11 4.25 7.54 0.22
C SER A 11 5.40 6.53 0.12
N LYS A 12 5.02 5.31 -0.24
CA LYS A 12 5.98 4.24 -0.55
C LYS A 12 6.27 4.16 -2.04
N GLU A 13 5.57 4.93 -2.88
CA GLU A 13 5.63 4.77 -4.33
C GLU A 13 6.99 5.11 -4.91
N GLY A 14 7.57 6.27 -4.57
CA GLY A 14 8.91 6.61 -5.04
C GLY A 14 9.96 5.56 -4.67
N ARG A 15 9.84 4.94 -3.50
CA ARG A 15 10.71 3.83 -3.07
C ARG A 15 10.43 2.55 -3.85
N ARG A 16 9.17 2.21 -4.13
CA ARG A 16 8.78 1.08 -4.98
C ARG A 16 9.29 1.24 -6.41
N GLN A 17 9.15 2.42 -7.02
CA GLN A 17 9.62 2.70 -8.39
C GLN A 17 11.15 2.60 -8.51
N ASN A 18 11.88 3.15 -7.53
CA ASN A 18 13.34 3.02 -7.48
C ASN A 18 13.81 1.55 -7.41
N LEU A 19 13.06 0.70 -6.71
CA LEU A 19 13.31 -0.74 -6.66
C LEU A 19 12.89 -1.45 -7.95
N ALA A 20 11.75 -1.08 -8.54
CA ALA A 20 11.24 -1.66 -9.78
C ALA A 20 12.18 -1.43 -10.98
N GLY A 21 12.94 -0.33 -10.98
CA GLY A 21 14.00 -0.09 -11.96
C GLY A 21 15.20 -1.04 -11.87
N LYS A 22 15.32 -1.82 -10.78
CA LYS A 22 16.44 -2.73 -10.52
C LYS A 22 16.02 -4.19 -10.35
N TYR A 23 14.78 -4.42 -9.93
CA TYR A 23 14.26 -5.73 -9.54
C TYR A 23 12.82 -5.91 -9.97
N HIS A 24 12.42 -7.16 -10.19
CA HIS A 24 11.02 -7.51 -10.32
C HIS A 24 10.38 -7.72 -8.93
N ILE A 25 9.55 -6.77 -8.49
CA ILE A 25 8.81 -6.88 -7.23
C ILE A 25 7.65 -7.86 -7.41
N SER A 26 7.87 -9.12 -7.04
CA SER A 26 6.90 -10.20 -7.23
C SER A 26 5.73 -10.14 -6.23
N LEU A 27 6.01 -9.74 -4.99
CA LEU A 27 5.05 -9.69 -3.88
C LEU A 27 5.25 -8.42 -3.05
N LEU A 28 4.16 -7.92 -2.48
CA LEU A 28 4.13 -6.83 -1.52
C LEU A 28 3.39 -7.31 -0.26
N PHE A 29 4.00 -7.08 0.91
CA PHE A 29 3.47 -7.46 2.20
C PHE A 29 3.24 -6.20 3.03
N GLY A 30 2.08 -6.09 3.66
CA GLY A 30 1.70 -4.89 4.38
C GLY A 30 0.41 -5.03 5.18
N ASP A 31 0.27 -4.17 6.19
CA ASP A 31 -0.93 -4.04 7.00
C ASP A 31 -1.82 -2.85 6.59
N ASN A 32 -1.33 -2.01 5.67
CA ASN A 32 -2.05 -0.86 5.15
C ASN A 32 -2.12 -0.91 3.62
N LEU A 33 -3.23 -0.46 3.02
CA LEU A 33 -3.41 -0.47 1.57
C LEU A 33 -2.33 0.31 0.82
N ASN A 34 -1.82 1.40 1.41
CA ASN A 34 -0.76 2.24 0.85
C ASN A 34 0.58 1.47 0.71
N ASP A 35 0.69 0.28 1.30
CA ASP A 35 1.84 -0.62 1.13
C ASP A 35 1.87 -1.24 -0.27
N PHE A 36 0.71 -1.35 -0.92
CA PHE A 36 0.52 -2.09 -2.16
C PHE A 36 0.57 -1.21 -3.41
N ALA A 37 -0.09 -0.05 -3.38
CA ALA A 37 -0.17 0.88 -4.51
C ALA A 37 -0.44 2.31 -4.04
N GLU A 38 -0.07 3.30 -4.86
CA GLU A 38 -0.39 4.71 -4.60
C GLU A 38 -1.89 5.01 -4.73
N ASP A 39 -2.63 4.23 -5.52
CA ASP A 39 -4.07 4.40 -5.77
C ASP A 39 -4.93 4.40 -4.50
N PHE A 40 -4.42 3.87 -3.39
CA PHE A 40 -5.12 3.83 -2.10
C PHE A 40 -4.86 5.05 -1.21
N GLU A 41 -3.90 5.90 -1.56
CA GLU A 41 -3.43 7.01 -0.74
C GLU A 41 -4.48 8.13 -0.66
N GLY A 42 -4.74 8.62 0.55
CA GLY A 42 -5.63 9.78 0.78
C GLY A 42 -7.12 9.54 0.48
N LEU A 43 -7.54 8.31 0.17
CA LEU A 43 -8.94 8.01 -0.11
C LEU A 43 -9.79 7.98 1.17
N ALA A 44 -10.95 8.63 1.10
CA ALA A 44 -12.03 8.45 2.07
C ALA A 44 -12.56 7.01 2.07
N VAL A 45 -13.33 6.63 3.10
CA VAL A 45 -13.79 5.24 3.32
C VAL A 45 -14.43 4.60 2.08
N LYS A 46 -15.39 5.27 1.44
CA LYS A 46 -16.10 4.74 0.27
C LYS A 46 -15.16 4.48 -0.94
N PRO A 47 -14.45 5.49 -1.47
CA PRO A 47 -13.54 5.25 -2.60
C PRO A 47 -12.41 4.27 -2.25
N ARG A 48 -11.99 4.20 -0.98
CA ARG A 48 -11.02 3.19 -0.52
C ARG A 48 -11.55 1.76 -0.68
N MET A 49 -12.82 1.51 -0.33
CA MET A 49 -13.46 0.20 -0.56
C MET A 49 -13.60 -0.10 -2.06
N GLU A 50 -14.02 0.88 -2.86
CA GLU A 50 -14.15 0.71 -4.32
C GLU A 50 -12.80 0.40 -4.99
N ALA A 51 -11.71 1.03 -4.55
CA ALA A 51 -10.36 0.73 -5.02
C ALA A 51 -9.93 -0.70 -4.65
N VAL A 52 -10.29 -1.19 -3.45
CA VAL A 52 -10.05 -2.58 -3.04
C VAL A 52 -10.82 -3.55 -3.94
N ASP A 53 -12.08 -3.27 -4.22
CA ASP A 53 -12.90 -4.12 -5.10
C ASP A 53 -12.32 -4.18 -6.52
N HIS A 54 -11.87 -3.03 -7.05
CA HIS A 54 -11.21 -2.96 -8.36
C HIS A 54 -9.92 -3.79 -8.40
N ALA A 55 -9.13 -3.78 -7.32
CA ALA A 55 -7.89 -4.54 -7.19
C ALA A 55 -8.08 -5.95 -6.59
N SER A 56 -9.32 -6.45 -6.46
CA SER A 56 -9.64 -7.70 -5.75
C SER A 56 -8.81 -8.90 -6.20
N ALA A 57 -8.49 -9.00 -7.50
CA ALA A 57 -7.68 -10.08 -8.08
C ALA A 57 -6.18 -10.05 -7.71
N GLU A 58 -5.69 -8.96 -7.11
CA GLU A 58 -4.31 -8.84 -6.63
C GLU A 58 -4.14 -9.37 -5.19
N PHE A 59 -5.19 -9.29 -4.36
CA PHE A 59 -5.12 -9.71 -2.96
C PHE A 59 -4.99 -11.23 -2.83
N GLY A 60 -4.02 -11.67 -2.02
CA GLY A 60 -3.62 -13.07 -1.89
C GLY A 60 -2.75 -13.60 -3.04
N ARG A 61 -2.53 -12.79 -4.08
CA ARG A 61 -1.66 -13.12 -5.22
C ARG A 61 -0.38 -12.29 -5.24
N ARG A 62 -0.51 -10.97 -5.34
CA ARG A 62 0.59 -9.99 -5.31
C ARG A 62 0.58 -9.17 -4.03
N PHE A 63 -0.62 -8.83 -3.53
CA PHE A 63 -0.81 -8.06 -2.31
C PHE A 63 -1.14 -9.01 -1.16
N ILE A 64 -0.23 -9.11 -0.19
CA ILE A 64 -0.35 -10.00 0.96
C ILE A 64 -0.64 -9.17 2.20
N VAL A 65 -1.87 -9.25 2.69
CA VAL A 65 -2.38 -8.43 3.79
C VAL A 65 -2.06 -9.06 5.14
N LEU A 66 -1.55 -8.25 6.06
CA LEU A 66 -1.43 -8.57 7.48
C LEU A 66 -2.50 -7.81 8.26
N PRO A 67 -3.24 -8.44 9.18
CA PRO A 67 -4.31 -7.76 9.91
C PRO A 67 -3.72 -6.78 10.95
N ASN A 68 -4.15 -5.52 10.89
CA ASN A 68 -3.90 -4.51 11.92
C ASN A 68 -5.19 -3.73 12.22
N ALA A 69 -5.78 -3.98 13.39
CA ALA A 69 -6.99 -3.29 13.85
C ALA A 69 -6.70 -2.12 14.81
N MET A 70 -5.43 -1.82 15.09
CA MET A 70 -5.04 -0.83 16.11
C MET A 70 -4.95 0.59 15.54
N TYR A 71 -4.38 0.74 14.34
CA TYR A 71 -4.23 2.03 13.66
C TYR A 71 -4.01 1.83 12.16
N GLY A 72 -4.08 2.91 11.38
CA GLY A 72 -3.69 2.94 9.98
C GLY A 72 -4.42 4.01 9.18
N ASP A 73 -4.18 4.06 7.87
CA ASP A 73 -4.88 5.04 7.02
C ASP A 73 -6.38 4.80 6.92
N TRP A 74 -6.86 3.62 7.34
CA TRP A 74 -8.29 3.37 7.53
C TRP A 74 -8.91 4.22 8.65
N GLU A 75 -8.13 4.59 9.68
CA GLU A 75 -8.56 5.51 10.74
C GLU A 75 -8.55 6.95 10.23
N ASN A 76 -7.47 7.35 9.53
CA ASN A 76 -7.37 8.69 8.92
C ASN A 76 -8.52 8.97 7.94
N ALA A 77 -8.99 7.96 7.21
CA ALA A 77 -10.10 8.09 6.26
C ALA A 77 -11.46 8.48 6.90
N LEU A 78 -11.56 8.47 8.23
CA LEU A 78 -12.75 8.88 8.98
C LEU A 78 -12.83 10.39 9.26
N TYR A 79 -11.71 11.11 9.11
CA TYR A 79 -11.58 12.54 9.41
C TYR A 79 -11.31 13.36 8.14
#